data_AF-C3YMA6-F1
#
_entry.id   AF-C3YMA6-F1
#
_cell.length_a   1.000
_cell.length_b   1.000
_cell.length_c   1.000
_cell.angle_alpha   90.00
_cell.angle_beta   90.00
_cell.angle_gamma   90.00
#
_symmetry.space_group_name_H-M   'P 1'
#
loop_
_entity.id
_entity.type
_entity.pdbx_description
1 polymer ?
#
loop_
_entity_poly.entity_id
_entity_poly.type
_entity_poly.pdbx_seq_one_letter_code
_entity_poly.pdbx_strand_id
1 'polypeptide(L)'
;MPKACVCNRLGLTSIPRNLPISLHKLDLEVNQIAIIRPGSLAILTHLETFDVAYNKITIIQTGTFAHLPRIQAIYMWNNQITMIQSGAFQNLPQLKYVKFLDLRSNNISVIPPSAFDLITYMFRTSMAGNPWNCDCKMIPFRKNIPFFKTFNLMTKRITCAQPTKLQGYDLKDINPEELICE
;
A
#
# COMPACT_ATOMS: atom_id res chain seq x y z
N MET A 1 -4.91 -26.97 -12.76
CA MET A 1 -5.65 -25.69 -12.63
C MET A 1 -4.69 -24.52 -12.79
N PRO A 2 -5.09 -23.38 -13.37
CA PRO A 2 -4.19 -22.26 -13.61
C PRO A 2 -3.67 -21.69 -12.29
N LYS A 3 -2.38 -21.34 -12.26
CA LYS A 3 -1.73 -20.64 -11.13
C LYS A 3 -1.85 -19.11 -11.23
N ALA A 4 -2.37 -18.59 -12.34
CA ALA A 4 -2.53 -17.16 -12.57
C ALA A 4 -3.87 -16.84 -13.26
N CYS A 5 -4.52 -15.75 -12.85
CA CYS A 5 -5.63 -15.09 -13.56
C CYS A 5 -5.06 -13.80 -14.13
N VAL A 6 -5.06 -13.66 -15.46
CA VAL A 6 -4.74 -12.41 -16.15
C VAL A 6 -6.06 -11.81 -16.60
N CYS A 7 -6.55 -10.88 -15.81
CA CYS A 7 -7.94 -10.44 -15.77
C CYS A 7 -7.98 -8.89 -15.86
N ASN A 8 -7.04 -8.34 -16.63
CA ASN A 8 -6.79 -6.92 -16.86
C ASN A 8 -7.53 -6.37 -18.09
N ARG A 9 -7.86 -5.08 -18.11
CA ARG A 9 -8.53 -4.39 -19.24
C ARG A 9 -9.90 -4.94 -19.62
N LEU A 10 -10.61 -5.55 -18.67
CA LEU A 10 -11.91 -6.18 -18.90
C LEU A 10 -13.11 -5.29 -18.48
N GLY A 11 -12.83 -4.07 -17.99
CA GLY A 11 -13.88 -3.17 -17.50
C GLY A 11 -14.54 -3.65 -16.21
N LEU A 12 -13.87 -4.51 -15.42
CA LEU A 12 -14.42 -5.07 -14.19
C LEU A 12 -14.67 -3.97 -13.17
N THR A 13 -15.83 -4.00 -12.53
CA THR A 13 -16.18 -3.07 -11.42
C THR A 13 -15.98 -3.70 -10.05
N SER A 14 -15.70 -5.01 -9.99
CA SER A 14 -15.43 -5.76 -8.77
C SER A 14 -14.56 -7.00 -9.02
N ILE A 15 -13.94 -7.53 -7.98
CA ILE A 15 -13.20 -8.81 -8.03
C ILE A 15 -14.16 -9.96 -8.40
N PRO A 16 -13.85 -10.80 -9.40
CA PRO A 16 -14.68 -11.96 -9.76
C PRO A 16 -14.84 -12.95 -8.60
N ARG A 17 -16.03 -13.53 -8.42
CA ARG A 17 -16.34 -14.43 -7.30
C ARG A 17 -15.83 -15.86 -7.47
N ASN A 18 -15.67 -16.32 -8.72
CA ASN A 18 -15.37 -17.73 -9.04
C ASN A 18 -13.90 -17.93 -9.40
N LEU A 19 -13.00 -17.30 -8.65
CA LEU A 19 -11.56 -17.44 -8.86
C LEU A 19 -11.06 -18.78 -8.29
N PRO A 20 -10.15 -19.50 -8.99
CA PRO A 20 -9.58 -20.73 -8.46
C PRO A 20 -8.82 -20.50 -7.15
N ILE A 21 -9.09 -21.32 -6.14
CA ILE A 21 -8.40 -21.28 -4.83
C ILE A 21 -6.88 -21.49 -4.97
N SER A 22 -6.46 -22.20 -6.01
CA SER A 22 -5.04 -22.49 -6.32
C SER A 22 -4.29 -21.32 -6.98
N LEU A 23 -4.90 -20.14 -7.12
CA LEU A 23 -4.23 -18.98 -7.74
C LEU A 23 -3.05 -18.50 -6.89
N HIS A 24 -1.90 -18.33 -7.54
CA HIS A 24 -0.72 -17.66 -7.01
C HIS A 24 -0.63 -16.20 -7.47
N LYS A 25 -1.15 -15.88 -8.66
CA LYS A 25 -1.19 -14.51 -9.21
C LYS A 25 -2.62 -14.13 -9.62
N LEU A 26 -3.05 -12.95 -9.19
CA LEU A 26 -4.28 -12.31 -9.63
C LEU A 26 -3.94 -10.93 -10.18
N ASP A 27 -4.15 -10.74 -11.47
CA ASP A 27 -3.91 -9.50 -12.18
C ASP A 27 -5.25 -8.89 -12.62
N LEU A 28 -5.60 -7.76 -12.03
CA LEU A 28 -6.80 -6.97 -12.28
C LEU A 28 -6.45 -5.56 -12.73
N GLU A 29 -5.26 -5.38 -13.33
CA GLU A 29 -4.78 -4.08 -13.80
C GLU A 29 -5.76 -3.44 -14.80
N VAL A 30 -5.85 -2.11 -14.82
CA VAL A 30 -6.63 -1.35 -15.82
C VAL A 30 -8.09 -1.80 -15.86
N ASN A 31 -8.76 -1.75 -14.71
CA ASN A 31 -10.18 -2.03 -14.58
C ASN A 31 -10.89 -0.82 -13.94
N GLN A 32 -12.13 -1.00 -13.50
CA GLN A 32 -12.96 0.06 -12.90
C GLN A 32 -13.33 -0.27 -11.44
N ILE A 33 -12.49 -1.04 -10.75
CA ILE A 33 -12.74 -1.48 -9.38
C ILE A 33 -12.60 -0.28 -8.45
N ALA A 34 -13.66 0.06 -7.74
CA ALA A 34 -13.65 1.17 -6.77
C ALA A 34 -13.50 0.71 -5.31
N ILE A 35 -13.87 -0.55 -5.01
CA ILE A 35 -13.91 -1.09 -3.66
C ILE A 35 -13.43 -2.53 -3.67
N ILE A 36 -12.50 -2.86 -2.78
CA ILE A 36 -12.15 -4.25 -2.44
C ILE A 36 -12.83 -4.59 -1.12
N ARG A 37 -13.93 -5.34 -1.19
CA ARG A 37 -14.67 -5.73 0.01
C ARG A 37 -13.81 -6.62 0.91
N PRO A 38 -13.76 -6.40 2.23
CA PRO A 38 -13.13 -7.31 3.17
C PRO A 38 -13.61 -8.75 2.95
N GLY A 39 -12.68 -9.71 2.96
CA GLY A 39 -12.99 -11.12 2.71
C GLY A 39 -13.13 -11.54 1.25
N SER A 40 -13.20 -10.61 0.29
CA SER A 40 -13.32 -10.96 -1.15
C SER A 40 -12.12 -11.73 -1.71
N LEU A 41 -10.97 -11.65 -1.04
CA LEU A 41 -9.75 -12.40 -1.38
C LEU A 41 -9.50 -13.59 -0.45
N ALA A 42 -10.30 -13.80 0.60
CA ALA A 42 -9.96 -14.73 1.69
C ALA A 42 -9.84 -16.20 1.26
N ILE A 43 -10.53 -16.59 0.17
CA ILE A 43 -10.43 -17.94 -0.39
C ILE A 43 -9.10 -18.18 -1.12
N LEU A 44 -8.39 -17.13 -1.52
CA LEU A 44 -7.16 -17.20 -2.32
C LEU A 44 -5.94 -17.41 -1.42
N THR A 45 -5.96 -18.47 -0.62
CA THR A 45 -4.93 -18.78 0.39
C THR A 45 -3.53 -19.02 -0.19
N HIS A 46 -3.45 -19.28 -1.50
CA HIS A 46 -2.20 -19.49 -2.24
C HIS A 46 -1.67 -18.22 -2.92
N LEU A 47 -2.39 -17.10 -2.82
CA LEU A 47 -2.06 -15.89 -3.55
C LEU A 47 -0.75 -15.28 -3.05
N GLU A 48 0.17 -15.09 -3.98
CA GLU A 48 1.50 -14.50 -3.76
C GLU A 48 1.61 -13.10 -4.37
N THR A 49 0.92 -12.87 -5.48
CA THR A 49 0.91 -11.58 -6.19
C THR A 49 -0.52 -11.11 -6.44
N PHE A 50 -0.82 -9.90 -5.99
CA PHE A 50 -2.08 -9.22 -6.27
C PHE A 50 -1.80 -7.89 -6.95
N ASP A 51 -2.23 -7.76 -8.20
CA ASP A 51 -2.13 -6.53 -8.97
C ASP A 51 -3.52 -5.95 -9.23
N VAL A 52 -3.74 -4.73 -8.77
CA VAL A 52 -4.96 -3.94 -8.96
C VAL A 52 -4.62 -2.49 -9.29
N ALA A 53 -3.47 -2.28 -9.93
CA ALA A 53 -3.07 -0.96 -10.41
C ALA A 53 -4.03 -0.43 -11.49
N TYR A 54 -4.03 0.89 -11.70
CA TYR A 54 -4.92 1.55 -12.66
C TYR A 54 -6.40 1.19 -12.47
N ASN A 55 -6.87 1.32 -11.23
CA ASN A 55 -8.28 1.15 -10.87
C ASN A 55 -8.80 2.46 -10.24
N LYS A 56 -9.96 2.40 -9.58
CA LYS A 56 -10.63 3.56 -8.96
C LYS A 56 -10.72 3.41 -7.44
N ILE A 57 -9.81 2.65 -6.83
CA ILE A 57 -9.88 2.33 -5.39
C ILE A 57 -9.65 3.59 -4.58
N THR A 58 -10.50 3.84 -3.58
CA THR A 58 -10.43 5.04 -2.73
C THR A 58 -10.00 4.76 -1.29
N ILE A 59 -10.24 3.55 -0.78
CA ILE A 59 -9.96 3.18 0.62
C ILE A 59 -9.39 1.77 0.66
N ILE A 60 -8.32 1.57 1.44
CA ILE A 60 -7.89 0.24 1.86
C ILE A 60 -8.52 -0.04 3.22
N GLN A 61 -9.46 -0.99 3.26
CA GLN A 61 -10.24 -1.28 4.46
C GLN A 61 -9.53 -2.28 5.38
N THR A 62 -9.87 -2.24 6.67
CA THR A 62 -9.45 -3.27 7.62
C THR A 62 -9.94 -4.64 7.14
N GLY A 63 -9.03 -5.61 7.08
CA GLY A 63 -9.35 -6.96 6.60
C GLY A 63 -9.38 -7.13 5.07
N THR A 64 -9.03 -6.12 4.28
CA THR A 64 -8.86 -6.27 2.81
C THR A 64 -7.86 -7.39 2.46
N PHE A 65 -6.76 -7.51 3.22
CA PHE A 65 -5.72 -8.52 3.01
C PHE A 65 -5.72 -9.65 4.06
N ALA A 66 -6.80 -9.78 4.84
CA ALA A 66 -6.91 -10.85 5.82
C ALA A 66 -6.92 -12.23 5.13
N HIS A 67 -6.37 -13.23 5.83
CA HIS A 67 -6.32 -14.62 5.37
C HIS A 67 -5.54 -14.86 4.07
N LEU A 68 -4.55 -14.00 3.77
CA LEU A 68 -3.61 -14.18 2.66
C LEU A 68 -2.21 -14.55 3.20
N PRO A 69 -2.00 -15.81 3.65
CA PRO A 69 -0.76 -16.20 4.35
C PRO A 69 0.49 -16.18 3.47
N ARG A 70 0.33 -16.20 2.14
CA ARG A 70 1.44 -16.29 1.18
C ARG A 70 1.68 -15.02 0.38
N ILE A 71 0.95 -13.94 0.64
CA ILE A 71 1.06 -12.72 -0.17
C ILE A 71 2.46 -12.10 -0.02
N GLN A 72 3.10 -11.81 -1.15
CA GLN A 72 4.44 -11.26 -1.22
C GLN A 72 4.49 -9.91 -1.91
N ALA A 73 3.62 -9.68 -2.90
CA ALA A 73 3.61 -8.47 -3.70
C ALA A 73 2.20 -7.94 -3.90
N ILE A 74 2.01 -6.66 -3.57
CA ILE A 74 0.75 -5.94 -3.72
C ILE A 74 1.01 -4.68 -4.55
N TYR A 75 0.35 -4.58 -5.70
CA TYR A 75 0.43 -3.42 -6.60
C TYR A 75 -0.92 -2.68 -6.60
N MET A 76 -0.93 -1.45 -6.11
CA MET A 76 -2.14 -0.59 -6.04
C MET A 76 -1.85 0.83 -6.55
N TRP A 77 -0.78 1.00 -7.31
CA TRP A 77 -0.39 2.30 -7.85
C TRP A 77 -1.39 2.79 -8.91
N ASN A 78 -1.43 4.12 -9.11
CA ASN A 78 -2.43 4.76 -9.99
C ASN A 78 -3.88 4.35 -9.62
N ASN A 79 -4.22 4.55 -8.35
CA ASN A 79 -5.60 4.50 -7.87
C ASN A 79 -5.96 5.88 -7.27
N GLN A 80 -7.06 5.96 -6.52
CA GLN A 80 -7.56 7.20 -5.91
C GLN A 80 -7.55 7.09 -4.38
N ILE A 81 -6.61 6.31 -3.81
CA ILE A 81 -6.64 5.96 -2.40
C ILE A 81 -6.38 7.20 -1.57
N THR A 82 -7.33 7.58 -0.71
CA THR A 82 -7.20 8.71 0.23
C THR A 82 -6.95 8.23 1.66
N MET A 83 -7.36 6.99 1.97
CA MET A 83 -7.33 6.47 3.33
C MET A 83 -6.89 5.01 3.37
N ILE A 84 -6.00 4.72 4.33
CA ILE A 84 -5.67 3.37 4.78
C ILE A 84 -6.27 3.23 6.18
N GLN A 85 -7.26 2.35 6.35
CA GLN A 85 -7.87 2.14 7.66
C GLN A 85 -6.87 1.52 8.64
N SER A 86 -7.03 1.82 9.93
CA SER A 86 -6.21 1.23 10.98
C SER A 86 -6.31 -0.29 10.94
N GLY A 87 -5.17 -0.98 10.91
CA GLY A 87 -5.14 -2.43 10.82
C GLY A 87 -5.47 -3.02 9.44
N ALA A 88 -5.56 -2.21 8.37
CA ALA A 88 -5.67 -2.69 6.98
C ALA A 88 -4.61 -3.75 6.61
N PHE A 89 -3.45 -3.67 7.24
CA PHE A 89 -2.34 -4.58 7.06
C PHE A 89 -2.02 -5.40 8.34
N GLN A 90 -2.78 -5.23 9.43
CA GLN A 90 -2.68 -6.10 10.62
C GLN A 90 -3.18 -7.50 10.24
N ASN A 91 -2.48 -8.54 10.67
CA ASN A 91 -2.79 -9.95 10.38
C ASN A 91 -2.41 -10.45 8.97
N LEU A 92 -1.49 -9.78 8.29
CA LEU A 92 -0.69 -10.44 7.25
C LEU A 92 0.17 -11.51 7.96
N PRO A 93 -0.16 -12.81 7.86
CA PRO A 93 0.32 -13.85 8.79
C PRO A 93 1.83 -14.03 8.75
N GLN A 94 2.47 -13.52 7.69
CA GLN A 94 3.89 -13.53 7.54
C GLN A 94 4.41 -12.20 6.98
N LEU A 95 4.38 -11.16 7.80
CA LEU A 95 4.99 -9.85 7.48
C LEU A 95 6.46 -9.94 7.03
N LYS A 96 7.13 -11.03 7.39
CA LYS A 96 8.47 -11.39 6.89
C LYS A 96 8.54 -11.64 5.37
N TYR A 97 7.41 -11.86 4.69
CA TYR A 97 7.37 -12.32 3.29
C TYR A 97 6.73 -11.32 2.33
N VAL A 98 6.04 -10.28 2.82
CA VAL A 98 5.56 -9.18 1.97
C VAL A 98 6.79 -8.36 1.58
N LYS A 99 7.31 -8.67 0.40
CA LYS A 99 8.52 -8.06 -0.14
C LYS A 99 8.23 -6.73 -0.82
N PHE A 100 7.00 -6.53 -1.29
CA PHE A 100 6.67 -5.42 -2.17
C PHE A 100 5.26 -4.84 -1.93
N LEU A 101 5.18 -3.53 -1.68
CA LEU A 101 3.92 -2.75 -1.68
C LEU A 101 4.12 -1.48 -2.50
N ASP A 102 3.29 -1.30 -3.52
CA ASP A 102 3.32 -0.10 -4.37
C ASP A 102 2.01 0.67 -4.25
N LEU A 103 2.10 1.83 -3.61
CA LEU A 103 1.02 2.80 -3.39
C LEU A 103 1.29 4.09 -4.16
N ARG A 104 2.23 4.10 -5.11
CA ARG A 104 2.55 5.32 -5.87
C ARG A 104 1.34 5.90 -6.60
N SER A 105 1.36 7.20 -6.82
CA SER A 105 0.33 7.88 -7.61
C SER A 105 -1.08 7.59 -7.09
N ASN A 106 -1.29 7.87 -5.81
CA ASN A 106 -2.57 7.83 -5.13
C ASN A 106 -2.83 9.20 -4.48
N ASN A 107 -3.84 9.31 -3.62
CA ASN A 107 -4.20 10.56 -2.96
C ASN A 107 -4.04 10.49 -1.42
N ILE A 108 -3.04 9.73 -0.96
CA ILE A 108 -2.79 9.49 0.46
C ILE A 108 -2.06 10.68 1.07
N SER A 109 -2.60 11.26 2.15
CA SER A 109 -1.96 12.38 2.85
C SER A 109 -1.23 11.96 4.13
N VAL A 110 -1.63 10.87 4.76
CA VAL A 110 -1.03 10.40 6.02
C VAL A 110 -0.89 8.88 6.04
N ILE A 111 0.22 8.41 6.61
CA ILE A 111 0.41 6.99 6.90
C ILE A 111 -0.19 6.73 8.30
N PRO A 112 -1.10 5.76 8.46
CA PRO A 112 -1.65 5.47 9.79
C PRO A 112 -0.58 4.81 10.68
N PRO A 113 -0.54 5.10 11.99
CA PRO A 113 0.45 4.52 12.89
C PRO A 113 0.52 2.99 12.88
N SER A 114 -0.64 2.33 12.72
CA SER A 114 -0.73 0.87 12.59
C SER A 114 0.01 0.28 11.38
N ALA A 115 0.37 1.11 10.39
CA ALA A 115 1.13 0.70 9.22
C ALA A 115 2.64 1.01 9.32
N PHE A 116 3.10 1.71 10.36
CA PHE A 116 4.50 2.14 10.48
C PHE A 116 5.45 0.95 10.55
N ASP A 117 5.22 0.01 11.46
CA ASP A 117 6.07 -1.18 11.62
C ASP A 117 6.13 -1.99 10.32
N LEU A 118 4.99 -2.12 9.66
CA LEU A 118 4.83 -2.87 8.42
C LEU A 118 5.68 -2.27 7.30
N ILE A 119 5.52 -0.98 7.05
CA ILE A 119 6.29 -0.25 6.04
C ILE A 119 7.78 -0.20 6.43
N THR A 120 8.09 -0.31 7.72
CA THR A 120 9.46 -0.33 8.25
C THR A 120 10.18 -1.62 7.87
N TYR A 121 9.53 -2.78 8.05
CA TYR A 121 10.13 -4.09 7.78
C TYR A 121 10.02 -4.55 6.31
N MET A 122 9.14 -3.94 5.52
CA MET A 122 8.99 -4.28 4.10
C MET A 122 10.22 -3.87 3.28
N PHE A 123 10.76 -4.86 2.54
CA PHE A 123 11.99 -4.72 1.74
C PHE A 123 11.85 -3.65 0.64
N ARG A 124 10.71 -3.58 -0.04
CA ARG A 124 10.43 -2.58 -1.08
C ARG A 124 9.03 -2.00 -0.89
N THR A 125 8.96 -0.75 -0.48
CA THR A 125 7.70 0.00 -0.47
C THR A 125 7.86 1.21 -1.37
N SER A 126 6.85 1.53 -2.17
CA SER A 126 6.83 2.76 -2.94
C SER A 126 5.57 3.59 -2.71
N MET A 127 5.78 4.88 -2.49
CA MET A 127 4.79 5.82 -1.95
C MET A 127 4.85 7.20 -2.63
N ALA A 128 5.71 7.36 -3.64
CA ALA A 128 5.87 8.61 -4.38
C ALA A 128 4.57 9.03 -5.11
N GLY A 129 4.40 10.32 -5.36
CA GLY A 129 3.22 10.84 -6.08
C GLY A 129 1.93 10.78 -5.25
N ASN A 130 2.03 10.98 -3.94
CA ASN A 130 0.90 11.13 -3.04
C ASN A 130 1.00 12.51 -2.35
N PRO A 131 -0.12 13.16 -2.01
CA PRO A 131 -0.16 14.49 -1.38
C PRO A 131 0.18 14.44 0.12
N TRP A 132 1.38 13.99 0.45
CA TRP A 132 1.80 13.78 1.84
C TRP A 132 1.73 15.07 2.67
N ASN A 133 1.03 15.01 3.80
CA ASN A 133 0.99 16.03 4.82
C ASN A 133 2.04 15.73 5.90
N CYS A 134 3.14 16.47 5.85
CA CYS A 134 4.29 16.33 6.74
C CYS A 134 4.12 17.20 7.99
N ASP A 135 3.13 16.87 8.80
CA ASP A 135 2.88 17.46 10.12
C ASP A 135 3.40 16.56 11.25
N CYS A 136 3.08 16.89 12.49
CA CYS A 136 3.51 16.12 13.67
C CYS A 136 3.09 14.64 13.64
N LYS A 137 2.05 14.26 12.88
CA LYS A 137 1.59 12.87 12.78
C LYS A 137 2.61 11.99 12.05
N MET A 138 3.50 12.59 11.26
CA MET A 138 4.58 11.88 10.55
C MET A 138 5.82 11.66 11.43
N ILE A 139 5.91 12.27 12.62
CA ILE A 139 7.08 12.15 13.51
C ILE A 139 7.45 10.69 13.80
N PRO A 140 6.53 9.80 14.22
CA PRO A 140 6.93 8.44 14.57
C PRO A 140 7.47 7.68 13.35
N PHE A 141 6.87 7.88 12.18
CA PHE A 141 7.40 7.32 10.93
C PHE A 141 8.79 7.87 10.61
N ARG A 142 8.97 9.20 10.67
CA ARG A 142 10.24 9.90 10.41
C ARG A 142 11.39 9.43 11.30
N LYS A 143 11.12 9.18 12.59
CA LYS A 143 12.13 8.71 13.56
C LYS A 143 12.57 7.27 13.30
N ASN A 144 11.74 6.46 12.63
CA ASN A 144 12.07 5.08 12.28
C ASN A 144 12.87 4.95 10.96
N ILE A 145 13.02 6.03 10.19
CA ILE A 145 13.76 6.03 8.91
C ILE A 145 15.25 5.65 9.04
N PRO A 146 16.01 6.14 10.05
CA PRO A 146 17.44 5.83 10.17
C PRO A 146 17.78 4.36 10.47
N PHE A 147 16.82 3.57 10.99
CA PHE A 147 17.02 2.15 11.27
C PHE A 147 16.95 1.26 10.01
N PHE A 148 16.65 1.84 8.84
CA PHE A 148 16.71 1.14 7.57
C PHE A 148 18.17 0.87 7.18
N LYS A 149 18.71 -0.29 7.57
CA LYS A 149 19.97 -0.79 7.01
C LYS A 149 19.84 -0.81 5.47
N THR A 150 20.63 0.05 4.86
CA THR A 150 20.99 0.20 3.45
C THR A 150 20.38 -0.83 2.50
N PHE A 151 19.45 -0.42 1.63
CA PHE A 151 19.53 -0.61 0.16
C PHE A 151 18.26 -0.04 -0.50
N ASN A 152 18.41 1.15 -1.06
CA ASN A 152 17.50 1.90 -1.94
C ASN A 152 16.41 2.79 -1.31
N LEU A 153 16.86 3.86 -0.64
CA LEU A 153 16.06 5.05 -0.25
C LEU A 153 15.37 5.77 -1.44
N MET A 154 15.58 5.34 -2.69
CA MET A 154 14.93 5.93 -3.87
C MET A 154 13.46 5.51 -4.02
N THR A 155 13.03 4.39 -3.44
CA THR A 155 11.67 3.86 -3.62
C THR A 155 10.66 4.42 -2.62
N LYS A 156 11.11 4.84 -1.44
CA LYS A 156 10.27 5.41 -0.36
C LYS A 156 10.28 6.96 -0.35
N ARG A 157 10.38 7.62 -1.51
CA ARG A 157 10.28 9.10 -1.57
C ARG A 157 8.91 9.55 -1.08
N ILE A 158 8.89 10.18 0.08
CA ILE A 158 7.71 10.86 0.63
C ILE A 158 8.01 12.34 0.47
N THR A 159 7.72 12.87 -0.72
CA THR A 159 7.83 14.30 -0.96
C THR A 159 6.61 14.99 -0.37
N CYS A 160 6.83 15.88 0.57
CA CYS A 160 5.77 16.62 1.26
C CYS A 160 5.03 17.52 0.26
N ALA A 161 3.71 17.40 0.23
CA ALA A 161 2.83 18.31 -0.49
C ALA A 161 2.29 19.41 0.44
N GLN A 162 2.18 19.10 1.73
CA GLN A 162 1.76 20.00 2.80
C GLN A 162 2.63 19.77 4.05
N PRO A 163 2.73 20.74 4.97
CA PRO A 163 2.32 22.14 4.80
C PRO A 163 3.19 22.85 3.75
N THR A 164 2.75 24.03 3.26
CA THR A 164 3.47 24.82 2.23
C THR A 164 4.95 25.06 2.56
N LYS A 165 5.29 25.28 3.84
CA LYS A 165 6.69 25.47 4.29
C LYS A 165 7.60 24.27 3.97
N LEU A 166 7.04 23.06 3.98
CA LEU A 166 7.77 21.82 3.74
C LEU A 166 7.52 21.26 2.32
N GLN A 167 6.78 21.98 1.48
CA GLN A 167 6.42 21.51 0.14
C GLN A 167 7.68 21.24 -0.70
N GLY A 168 7.74 20.06 -1.31
CA GLY A 168 8.86 19.61 -2.16
C GLY A 168 10.02 18.96 -1.40
N TYR A 169 10.08 19.08 -0.07
CA TYR A 169 11.07 18.38 0.73
C TYR A 169 10.74 16.88 0.85
N ASP A 170 11.76 16.03 0.87
CA ASP A 170 11.60 14.62 1.19
C ASP A 170 11.57 14.47 2.72
N LEU A 171 10.55 13.77 3.24
CA LEU A 171 10.35 13.56 4.68
C LEU A 171 11.63 13.10 5.39
N LYS A 172 12.42 12.23 4.74
CA LYS A 172 13.66 11.70 5.32
C LYS A 172 14.70 12.78 5.66
N ASP A 173 14.65 13.92 4.97
CA ASP A 173 15.62 15.01 5.06
C ASP A 173 15.15 16.14 6.00
N ILE A 174 13.90 16.09 6.48
CA ILE A 174 13.30 17.08 7.39
C ILE A 174 13.68 16.76 8.84
N ASN A 175 14.01 17.75 9.68
CA ASN A 175 14.23 17.52 11.11
C ASN A 175 12.86 17.21 11.78
N PRO A 176 12.73 16.14 12.60
CA PRO A 176 11.50 15.86 13.35
C PRO A 176 10.91 17.05 14.12
N GLU A 177 11.72 18.02 14.56
CA GLU A 177 11.26 19.23 15.26
C GLU A 177 10.51 20.22 14.35
N GLU A 178 10.70 20.13 13.03
CA GLU A 178 9.99 20.96 12.03
C GLU A 178 8.61 20.41 11.68
N LEU A 179 8.31 19.17 12.07
CA LEU A 179 7.03 18.50 11.85
C LEU A 179 6.02 18.91 12.94
N ILE A 180 5.33 20.02 12.72
CA ILE A 180 4.42 20.61 13.72
C ILE A 180 2.97 20.41 13.29
N CYS A 181 2.07 20.16 14.24
CA CYS A 181 0.62 20.26 14.02
C CYS A 181 0.15 21.58 14.62
N GLU A 182 -0.69 22.29 13.88
CA GLU A 182 -1.46 23.43 14.41
C GLU A 182 -2.59 22.95 15.32
#